data_AF-A0A538RXH8-F1
#
_entry.id   AF-A0A538RXH8-F1
#
_cell.length_a   1.000
_cell.length_b   1.000
_cell.length_c   1.000
_cell.angle_alpha   90.00
_cell.angle_beta   90.00
_cell.angle_gamma   90.00
#
_symmetry.space_group_name_H-M   'P 1'
#
loop_
_entity.id
_entity.type
_entity.pdbx_description
1 polymer ?
#
loop_
_entity_poly.entity_id
_entity_poly.type
_entity_poly.pdbx_seq_one_letter_code
_entity_poly.pdbx_strand_id
1 'polypeptide(L)'
;MFFPCLARPVHVDVTKRDEQVKLHPVIIEHLRKIAAFGQGVFEWNHNRRTLMSEFAKIQEAAGIKLACPGNHKHTRFCHVYGFHDLRRAFATMNADRLTADALQSLMRHKSYQTTQRYINVKRQLDEAVESLHVPDVLAIPSA
;
A
#
# COMPACT_ATOMS: atom_id res chain seq x y z
N MET A 1 2.57 9.29 48.60
CA MET A 1 2.44 10.36 47.58
C MET A 1 1.84 9.74 46.33
N PHE A 2 0.56 9.97 46.09
CA PHE A 2 -0.15 9.53 44.89
C PHE A 2 0.00 10.64 43.83
N PHE A 3 0.65 10.34 42.71
CA PHE A 3 0.60 11.20 41.53
C PHE A 3 -0.66 10.85 40.72
N PRO A 4 -1.59 11.80 40.49
CA PRO A 4 -2.72 11.55 39.61
C PRO A 4 -2.22 11.52 38.16
N CYS A 5 -2.36 10.36 37.52
CA CYS A 5 -2.15 10.21 36.08
C CYS A 5 -3.27 10.98 35.36
N LEU A 6 -2.95 12.18 34.87
CA LEU A 6 -3.84 12.96 34.01
C LEU A 6 -4.10 12.17 32.72
N ALA A 7 -5.28 11.57 32.63
CA ALA A 7 -5.81 11.01 31.40
C ALA A 7 -5.88 12.12 30.35
N ARG A 8 -5.02 12.05 29.33
CA ARG A 8 -5.15 12.89 28.14
C ARG A 8 -6.33 12.38 27.30
N PRO A 9 -7.09 13.28 26.65
CA PRO A 9 -8.25 12.87 25.87
C PRO A 9 -7.81 11.97 24.71
N VAL A 10 -8.40 10.78 24.65
CA VAL A 10 -8.41 9.95 23.45
C VAL A 10 -9.02 10.79 22.34
N HIS A 11 -8.33 10.93 21.22
CA HIS A 11 -8.87 11.61 20.06
C HIS A 11 -10.06 10.79 19.56
N VAL A 12 -11.28 11.27 19.85
CA VAL A 12 -12.52 10.65 19.36
C VAL A 12 -12.66 11.05 17.91
N ASP A 13 -12.49 10.08 17.01
CA ASP A 13 -12.70 10.25 15.59
C ASP A 13 -14.21 10.48 15.35
N VAL A 14 -14.58 11.64 14.81
CA VAL A 14 -15.99 12.10 14.69
C VAL A 14 -16.76 11.33 13.61
N THR A 15 -16.08 10.50 12.81
CA THR A 15 -16.75 9.56 11.90
C THR A 15 -16.62 8.15 12.44
N LYS A 16 -17.70 7.62 13.04
CA LYS A 16 -17.88 6.22 13.44
C LYS A 16 -17.72 5.28 12.25
N ARG A 17 -16.48 4.98 11.86
CA ARG A 17 -16.12 3.98 10.86
C ARG A 17 -15.09 3.03 11.45
N ASP A 18 -15.42 2.54 12.63
CA ASP A 18 -14.75 1.39 13.22
C ASP A 18 -15.09 0.19 12.36
N GLU A 19 -14.07 -0.48 11.86
CA GLU A 19 -14.23 -1.57 10.91
C GLU A 19 -13.18 -2.63 11.19
N GLN A 20 -13.64 -3.87 11.28
CA GLN A 20 -12.77 -5.00 11.56
C GLN A 20 -12.17 -5.50 10.24
N VAL A 21 -10.85 -5.37 10.10
CA VAL A 21 -10.12 -5.91 8.96
C VAL A 21 -9.53 -7.26 9.36
N LYS A 22 -9.89 -8.33 8.64
CA LYS A 22 -9.26 -9.64 8.84
C LYS A 22 -7.82 -9.58 8.34
N LEU A 23 -6.86 -9.84 9.23
CA LEU A 23 -5.44 -9.89 8.89
C LEU A 23 -5.03 -11.30 8.49
N HIS A 24 -4.14 -11.41 7.51
CA HIS A 24 -3.54 -12.68 7.14
C HIS A 24 -2.69 -13.24 8.30
N PRO A 25 -2.66 -14.56 8.55
CA PRO A 25 -1.92 -15.15 9.68
C PRO A 25 -0.45 -14.75 9.75
N VAL A 26 0.22 -14.61 8.60
CA VAL A 26 1.62 -14.11 8.51
C VAL A 26 1.76 -12.72 9.12
N ILE A 27 0.81 -11.82 8.88
CA ILE A 27 0.83 -10.47 9.48
C ILE A 27 0.68 -10.59 11.00
N ILE A 28 -0.24 -11.43 11.48
CA ILE A 28 -0.45 -11.65 12.91
C ILE A 28 0.83 -12.17 13.57
N GLU A 29 1.53 -13.10 12.93
CA GLU A 29 2.80 -13.62 13.43
C GLU A 29 3.85 -12.51 13.58
N HIS A 30 3.98 -11.63 12.59
CA HIS A 30 4.91 -10.50 12.67
C HIS A 30 4.49 -9.46 13.72
N LEU A 31 3.20 -9.12 13.81
CA LEU A 31 2.69 -8.16 14.78
C LEU A 31 2.82 -8.67 16.22
N ARG A 32 2.72 -9.98 16.46
CA ARG A 32 2.95 -10.57 17.79
C ARG A 32 4.34 -10.29 18.33
N LYS A 33 5.36 -10.21 17.47
CA LYS A 33 6.76 -9.96 17.88
C LYS A 33 7.01 -8.55 18.39
N ILE A 34 6.12 -7.61 18.06
CA ILE A 34 6.20 -6.20 18.42
C ILE A 34 5.07 -5.76 19.36
N ALA A 35 4.24 -6.71 19.79
CA ALA A 35 3.13 -6.43 20.69
C ALA A 35 3.68 -5.93 22.04
N ALA A 36 3.39 -4.68 22.36
CA ALA A 36 3.74 -4.04 23.62
C ALA A 36 2.46 -3.65 24.38
N PHE A 37 2.58 -3.35 25.68
CA PHE A 37 1.48 -2.87 26.52
C PHE A 37 1.06 -1.41 26.24
N GLY A 38 1.57 -0.80 25.18
CA GLY A 38 1.26 0.56 24.77
C GLY A 38 -0.13 0.71 24.14
N GLN A 39 -0.60 1.96 24.01
CA GLN A 39 -1.91 2.27 23.43
C GLN A 39 -1.99 1.95 21.91
N GLY A 40 -0.85 1.86 21.23
CA GLY A 40 -0.77 1.57 19.80
C GLY A 40 0.13 0.38 19.51
N VAL A 41 -0.14 -0.30 18.38
CA VAL A 41 0.71 -1.39 17.87
C VAL A 41 2.10 -0.88 17.49
N PHE A 42 2.19 0.36 17.01
CA PHE A 42 3.45 1.06 16.76
C PHE A 42 3.44 2.38 17.52
N GLU A 43 4.33 2.53 18.50
CA GLU A 43 4.52 3.79 19.21
C GLU A 43 5.30 4.77 18.32
N TRP A 44 4.56 5.52 17.48
CA TRP A 44 5.15 6.52 16.60
C TRP A 44 4.81 7.94 17.09
N ASN A 45 5.71 8.51 17.87
CA ASN A 45 5.56 9.86 18.44
C ASN A 45 6.05 10.99 17.51
N HIS A 46 6.34 10.68 16.24
CA HIS A 46 6.85 11.65 15.27
C HIS A 46 5.79 12.09 14.25
N ASN A 47 6.07 13.19 13.56
CA ASN A 47 5.23 13.65 12.45
C ASN A 47 5.19 12.60 11.33
N ARG A 48 4.05 12.46 10.65
CA ARG A 48 3.87 11.64 9.45
C ARG A 48 4.95 11.86 8.38
N ARG A 49 5.46 13.08 8.22
CA ARG A 49 6.55 13.39 7.25
C ARG A 49 7.85 12.67 7.58
N THR A 50 8.11 12.41 8.85
CA THR A 50 9.28 11.65 9.31
C THR A 50 9.18 10.21 8.81
N LEU A 51 7.99 9.59 8.86
CA LEU A 51 7.77 8.24 8.35
C LEU A 51 8.09 8.12 6.85
N MET A 52 7.70 9.11 6.04
CA MET A 52 8.04 9.16 4.61
C MET A 52 9.56 9.28 4.40
N SER A 53 10.23 10.04 5.26
CA SER A 53 11.68 10.26 5.18
C SER A 53 12.47 9.01 5.56
N GLU A 54 12.05 8.29 6.61
CA GLU A 54 12.65 7.02 7.00
C GLU A 54 12.39 5.94 5.95
N PHE A 55 11.18 5.90 5.38
CA PHE A 55 10.87 4.95 4.30
C PHE A 55 11.71 5.22 3.05
N ALA A 56 11.97 6.49 2.69
CA ALA A 56 12.88 6.83 1.61
C ALA A 56 14.31 6.33 1.87
N LYS A 57 14.83 6.51 3.10
CA LYS A 57 16.18 6.03 3.47
C LYS A 57 16.33 4.51 3.31
N ILE A 58 15.32 3.74 3.71
CA ILE A 58 15.33 2.27 3.55
C ILE A 58 15.42 1.89 2.07
N GLN A 59 14.67 2.59 1.21
CA GLN A 59 14.68 2.35 -0.24
C GLN A 59 15.99 2.77 -0.89
N GLU A 60 16.55 3.91 -0.49
CA GLU A 60 17.87 4.38 -0.92
C GLU A 60 18.95 3.36 -0.54
N ALA A 61 18.92 2.84 0.69
CA ALA A 61 19.84 1.80 1.16
C ALA A 61 19.66 0.46 0.42
N ALA A 62 18.44 0.16 -0.03
CA ALA A 62 18.14 -0.98 -0.88
C ALA A 62 18.51 -0.78 -2.36
N GLY A 63 19.03 0.40 -2.73
CA GLY A 63 19.43 0.71 -4.12
C GLY A 63 18.27 0.99 -5.07
N ILE A 64 17.07 1.28 -4.56
CA ILE A 64 15.91 1.60 -5.39
C ILE A 64 16.09 2.99 -6.00
N LYS A 65 16.00 3.08 -7.34
CA LYS A 65 16.09 4.34 -8.08
C LYS A 65 15.11 4.36 -9.25
N LEU A 66 13.94 4.93 -9.02
CA LEU A 66 12.89 5.05 -10.02
C LEU A 66 13.21 6.14 -11.04
N ALA A 67 12.85 5.91 -12.30
CA ALA A 67 12.84 6.97 -13.31
C ALA A 67 11.72 7.97 -12.97
N CYS A 68 12.00 9.27 -13.02
CA CYS A 68 11.02 10.30 -12.78
C CYS A 68 10.65 10.98 -14.12
N PRO A 69 9.50 10.66 -14.72
CA PRO A 69 9.13 11.16 -16.05
C PRO A 69 8.54 12.58 -16.04
N GLY A 70 8.30 13.17 -14.86
CA GLY A 70 7.60 14.45 -14.75
C GLY A 70 8.52 15.65 -14.95
N ASN A 71 8.01 16.70 -15.60
CA ASN A 71 8.70 17.99 -15.73
C ASN A 71 8.50 18.82 -14.44
N HIS A 72 9.27 18.50 -13.39
CA HIS A 72 9.29 19.25 -12.14
C HIS A 72 10.69 19.24 -11.54
N LYS A 73 10.93 20.07 -10.52
CA LYS A 73 12.18 20.05 -9.78
C LYS A 73 12.33 18.70 -9.07
N HIS A 74 13.22 17.86 -9.58
CA HIS A 74 13.49 16.56 -8.99
C HIS A 74 14.04 16.71 -7.58
N THR A 75 13.48 15.93 -6.67
CA THR A 75 13.94 15.78 -5.29
C THR A 75 14.26 14.32 -5.04
N ARG A 76 14.94 13.99 -3.93
CA ARG A 76 15.22 12.59 -3.59
C ARG A 76 13.96 11.71 -3.53
N PHE A 77 12.81 12.30 -3.19
CA PHE A 77 11.53 11.59 -3.14
C PHE A 77 10.96 11.21 -4.52
N CYS A 78 11.48 11.78 -5.61
CA CYS A 78 11.05 11.46 -6.97
C CYS A 78 11.50 10.08 -7.44
N HIS A 79 12.50 9.49 -6.76
CA HIS A 79 13.16 8.26 -7.18
C HIS A 79 12.85 7.07 -6.27
N VAL A 80 11.87 7.21 -5.38
CA VAL A 80 11.46 6.18 -4.41
C VAL A 80 9.93 6.03 -4.40
N TYR A 81 9.43 4.91 -3.91
CA TYR A 81 8.00 4.66 -3.77
C TYR A 81 7.43 5.38 -2.53
N GLY A 82 6.18 5.83 -2.65
CA GLY A 82 5.39 6.27 -1.51
C GLY A 82 4.50 5.16 -0.94
N PHE A 83 3.93 5.38 0.25
CA PHE A 83 2.94 4.45 0.82
C PHE A 83 1.68 4.30 -0.04
N HIS A 84 1.36 5.31 -0.85
CA HIS A 84 0.26 5.20 -1.80
C HIS A 84 0.59 4.17 -2.91
N ASP A 85 1.84 4.08 -3.34
CA ASP A 85 2.27 3.10 -4.34
C ASP A 85 2.23 1.68 -3.77
N LEU A 86 2.59 1.47 -2.49
CA LEU A 86 2.40 0.19 -1.81
C LEU A 86 0.92 -0.23 -1.80
N ARG A 87 0.03 0.70 -1.46
CA ARG A 87 -1.42 0.45 -1.47
C ARG A 87 -1.95 0.17 -2.88
N ARG A 88 -1.44 0.86 -3.90
CA ARG A 88 -1.76 0.60 -5.31
C ARG A 88 -1.28 -0.79 -5.73
N ALA A 89 -0.03 -1.15 -5.43
CA ALA A 89 0.54 -2.45 -5.75
C ALA A 89 -0.25 -3.59 -5.10
N PHE A 90 -0.65 -3.43 -3.83
CA PHE A 90 -1.55 -4.37 -3.15
C PHE A 90 -2.86 -4.58 -3.93
N ALA A 91 -3.50 -3.50 -4.39
CA ALA A 91 -4.74 -3.61 -5.15
C ALA A 91 -4.53 -4.30 -6.51
N THR A 92 -3.52 -3.88 -7.27
CA THR A 92 -3.23 -4.44 -8.59
C THR A 92 -2.86 -5.93 -8.50
N MET A 93 -2.04 -6.34 -7.54
CA MET A 93 -1.65 -7.75 -7.39
C MET A 93 -2.79 -8.67 -6.99
N ASN A 94 -3.82 -8.14 -6.32
CA ASN A 94 -4.97 -8.91 -5.85
C ASN A 94 -6.23 -8.73 -6.70
N ALA A 95 -6.16 -7.92 -7.77
CA ALA A 95 -7.31 -7.59 -8.63
C ALA A 95 -8.03 -8.83 -9.20
N ASP A 96 -7.30 -9.89 -9.55
CA ASP A 96 -7.89 -11.12 -10.10
C ASP A 96 -8.12 -12.21 -9.05
N ARG A 97 -7.54 -12.04 -7.86
CA ARG A 97 -7.64 -13.00 -6.76
C ARG A 97 -8.80 -12.73 -5.83
N LEU A 98 -9.33 -11.51 -5.87
CA LEU A 98 -10.42 -11.05 -5.02
C LEU A 98 -11.56 -10.52 -5.87
N THR A 99 -12.79 -10.69 -5.39
CA THR A 99 -13.94 -10.00 -5.98
C THR A 99 -13.77 -8.49 -5.78
N ALA A 100 -14.37 -7.71 -6.68
CA ALA A 100 -14.30 -6.25 -6.62
C ALA A 100 -14.81 -5.70 -5.27
N ASP A 101 -15.84 -6.32 -4.69
CA ASP A 101 -16.43 -5.93 -3.41
C ASP A 101 -15.50 -6.24 -2.23
N ALA A 102 -14.88 -7.43 -2.24
CA ALA A 102 -13.89 -7.81 -1.23
C ALA A 102 -12.67 -6.89 -1.28
N LEU A 103 -12.18 -6.59 -2.49
CA LEU A 103 -11.07 -5.67 -2.67
C LEU A 103 -11.44 -4.24 -2.24
N GLN A 104 -12.65 -3.77 -2.56
CA GLN A 104 -13.10 -2.45 -2.13
C GLN A 104 -13.19 -2.34 -0.61
N SER A 105 -13.74 -3.35 0.05
CA SER A 105 -13.85 -3.39 1.53
C SER A 105 -12.46 -3.34 2.17
N LEU A 106 -11.52 -4.18 1.71
CA LEU A 106 -10.14 -4.18 2.22
C LEU A 106 -9.42 -2.85 1.94
N MET A 107 -9.68 -2.23 0.80
CA MET A 107 -9.10 -0.95 0.43
C MET A 107 -9.81 0.25 1.07
N ARG A 108 -10.97 0.08 1.70
CA ARG A 108 -11.78 1.16 2.32
C ARG A 108 -12.03 2.34 1.38
N HIS A 109 -12.26 2.07 0.09
CA HIS A 109 -12.60 3.13 -0.86
C HIS A 109 -14.07 3.55 -0.69
N LYS A 110 -14.30 4.85 -0.50
CA LYS A 110 -15.67 5.43 -0.43
C LYS A 110 -16.44 5.26 -1.74
N SER A 111 -15.75 5.17 -2.87
CA SER A 111 -16.33 5.02 -4.19
C SER A 111 -15.88 3.73 -4.87
N TYR A 112 -16.84 3.01 -5.45
CA TYR A 112 -16.61 1.79 -6.24
C TYR A 112 -15.70 2.03 -7.44
N GLN A 113 -15.81 3.23 -8.05
CA GLN A 113 -15.03 3.61 -9.24
C GLN A 113 -13.52 3.60 -8.99
N THR A 114 -13.08 3.89 -7.75
CA THR A 114 -11.65 3.87 -7.40
C THR A 114 -11.10 2.45 -7.41
N THR A 115 -11.90 1.45 -7.03
CA THR A 115 -11.51 0.03 -7.08
C THR A 115 -11.55 -0.51 -8.49
N GLN A 116 -12.58 -0.17 -9.28
CA GLN A 116 -12.67 -0.59 -10.68
C GLN A 116 -11.48 -0.11 -11.53
N ARG A 117 -10.94 1.09 -11.28
CA ARG A 117 -9.73 1.56 -11.99
C ARG A 117 -8.56 0.58 -11.89
N TYR A 118 -8.37 -0.07 -10.74
CA TYR A 118 -7.26 -1.02 -10.57
C TYR A 118 -7.53 -2.36 -11.26
N ILE A 119 -8.77 -2.83 -11.23
CA ILE A 119 -9.19 -4.07 -11.92
C ILE A 119 -9.08 -3.89 -13.43
N ASN A 120 -9.57 -2.76 -13.94
CA ASN A 120 -9.59 -2.50 -15.38
C ASN A 120 -8.18 -2.31 -15.95
N VAL A 121 -7.28 -1.61 -15.24
CA VAL A 121 -5.90 -1.41 -15.71
C VAL A 121 -5.17 -2.74 -15.89
N LYS A 122 -5.39 -3.71 -15.00
CA LYS A 122 -4.73 -5.01 -15.10
C LYS A 122 -5.27 -5.84 -16.27
N ARG A 123 -6.60 -5.97 -16.39
CA ARG A 123 -7.23 -6.69 -17.51
C ARG A 123 -6.88 -6.11 -18.87
N GLN A 124 -6.89 -4.77 -18.98
CA GLN A 124 -6.51 -4.09 -20.22
C GLN A 124 -5.05 -4.32 -20.60
N LEU A 125 -4.15 -4.44 -19.61
CA LEU A 125 -2.74 -4.75 -19.87
C LEU A 125 -2.56 -6.21 -20.32
N ASP A 126 -3.22 -7.16 -19.66
CA ASP A 126 -3.11 -8.59 -20.02
C ASP A 126 -3.68 -8.85 -21.42
N GLU A 127 -4.87 -8.32 -21.74
CA GLU A 127 -5.47 -8.38 -23.08
C GLU A 127 -4.61 -7.69 -24.15
N ALA A 128 -3.98 -6.55 -23.81
CA ALA A 128 -3.08 -5.86 -24.71
C ALA A 128 -1.80 -6.68 -24.98
N VAL A 129 -1.26 -7.36 -23.97
CA VAL A 129 -0.08 -8.21 -24.12
C VAL A 129 -0.40 -9.46 -24.94
N GLU A 130 -1.56 -10.09 -24.73
CA GLU A 130 -2.01 -11.25 -25.52
C GLU A 130 -2.24 -10.92 -27.00
N SER A 131 -2.60 -9.66 -27.30
CA SER A 131 -2.84 -9.18 -28.66
C SER A 131 -1.63 -8.54 -29.34
N LEU A 132 -0.47 -8.46 -28.67
CA LEU A 132 0.76 -7.96 -29.29
C LEU A 132 1.20 -8.92 -30.40
N HIS A 133 1.40 -8.38 -31.59
CA HIS A 133 2.01 -9.10 -32.69
C HIS A 133 3.45 -9.48 -32.34
N VAL A 134 3.74 -10.77 -32.22
CA VAL A 134 5.08 -11.31 -32.05
C VAL A 134 5.61 -11.72 -33.43
N PRO A 135 6.71 -11.13 -33.92
CA PRO A 135 7.32 -11.53 -35.19
C PRO A 135 7.75 -12.99 -35.19
N ASP A 136 7.60 -13.67 -36.32
CA ASP A 136 7.82 -15.12 -36.46
C ASP A 136 9.22 -15.59 -35.99
N VAL A 137 10.23 -14.73 -36.04
CA VAL A 137 11.59 -15.01 -35.58
C VAL A 137 11.69 -15.25 -34.06
N LEU A 138 10.69 -14.82 -33.28
CA LEU A 138 10.60 -14.99 -31.83
C LEU A 138 9.51 -15.99 -31.41
N ALA A 139 8.73 -16.53 -32.35
CA ALA A 139 7.72 -17.53 -32.06
C ALA A 139 8.41 -18.86 -31.75
N ILE A 140 8.31 -19.32 -30.50
CA ILE A 140 8.75 -20.68 -30.14
C ILE A 140 7.81 -21.64 -30.88
N PRO A 141 8.31 -22.55 -31.73
CA PRO A 141 7.46 -23.50 -32.44
C PRO A 141 6.71 -24.34 -31.40
N SER A 142 5.38 -24.25 -31.44
CA SER A 142 4.50 -25.13 -30.70
C SER A 142 4.74 -26.58 -31.15
N ALA A 143 5.26 -27.40 -30.25
CA ALA A 143 5.34 -28.84 -30.40
C ALA A 143 3.97 -29.50 -30.23
#